data_AF-A0A8J2S5L3-F1
#
_entry.id   AF-A0A8J2S5L3-F1
#
_cell.length_a   1.000
_cell.length_b   1.000
_cell.length_c   1.000
_cell.angle_alpha   90.00
_cell.angle_beta   90.00
_cell.angle_gamma   90.00
#
_symmetry.space_group_name_H-M   'P 1'
#
loop_
_entity.id
_entity.type
_entity.pdbx_description
1 polymer ?
#
loop_
_entity_poly.entity_id
_entity_poly.type
_entity_poly.pdbx_seq_one_letter_code
_entity_poly.pdbx_strand_id
1 'polypeptide(L)'
;MIAVDRDILVHIGGFLVAYNLLGRAYAALSTKYSTTYNELSPFDQTGWTGRLVSLTHAPIAVALAWRCLRDYECWTCAATLIHAHDAKGVFALAHTGGYLLHDFVDLLINGKKHKKYDGGPLVFLHHVAAICSYCIVASYRKCTLLYVIWILCELSTPFLNGIWFFSKMKLKPQRTACGLMLFLSYVPTRIYASPATAAALYAARDDVRELPAFLVGFLLAMLIFATVMNYFWFYKISLGIMKALGLGAKKKAA
;
A
#
# COMPACT_ATOMS: atom_id res chain seq x y z
N MET A 1 -9.61 -30.66 -2.13
CA MET A 1 -8.47 -30.21 -2.96
C MET A 1 -8.64 -28.71 -3.17
N ILE A 2 -7.70 -27.88 -2.71
CA ILE A 2 -7.81 -26.43 -2.86
C ILE A 2 -7.48 -26.10 -4.32
N ALA A 3 -8.47 -25.67 -5.10
CA ALA A 3 -8.27 -25.22 -6.47
C ALA A 3 -7.74 -23.77 -6.43
N VAL A 4 -6.43 -23.63 -6.59
CA VAL A 4 -5.78 -22.30 -6.70
C VAL A 4 -6.33 -21.59 -7.93
N ASP A 5 -6.77 -20.36 -7.75
CA ASP A 5 -7.13 -19.49 -8.87
C ASP A 5 -5.88 -19.25 -9.72
N ARG A 6 -5.84 -19.83 -10.93
CA ARG A 6 -4.67 -19.70 -11.81
C ARG A 6 -4.63 -18.34 -12.48
N ASP A 7 -5.80 -17.71 -12.68
CA ASP A 7 -5.91 -16.45 -13.38
C ASP A 7 -5.29 -15.32 -12.55
N ILE A 8 -5.52 -15.31 -11.23
CA ILE A 8 -4.88 -14.32 -10.34
C ILE A 8 -3.35 -14.43 -10.38
N LEU A 9 -2.79 -15.65 -10.41
CA LEU A 9 -1.34 -15.87 -10.44
C LEU A 9 -0.73 -15.43 -11.77
N VAL A 10 -1.37 -15.77 -12.89
CA VAL A 10 -0.93 -15.36 -14.23
C VAL A 10 -0.97 -13.84 -14.36
N HIS A 11 -2.05 -13.19 -13.88
CA HIS A 11 -2.16 -11.74 -13.91
C HIS A 11 -1.12 -11.06 -13.00
N ILE A 12 -0.86 -11.59 -11.79
CA ILE A 12 0.21 -11.09 -10.91
C ILE A 12 1.56 -11.13 -11.64
N GLY A 13 1.89 -12.25 -12.30
CA GLY A 13 3.13 -12.38 -13.07
C GLY A 13 3.21 -11.37 -14.22
N GLY A 14 2.11 -11.19 -14.95
CA GLY A 14 2.03 -10.19 -16.02
C GLY A 14 2.27 -8.76 -15.53
N PHE A 15 1.61 -8.36 -14.44
CA PHE A 15 1.81 -7.04 -13.84
C PHE A 15 3.21 -6.86 -13.27
N LEU A 16 3.80 -7.89 -12.65
CA LEU A 16 5.20 -7.85 -12.19
C LEU A 16 6.15 -7.52 -13.35
N VAL A 17 6.00 -8.20 -14.49
CA VAL A 17 6.81 -7.91 -15.69
C VAL A 17 6.55 -6.49 -16.18
N ALA A 18 5.29 -6.07 -16.27
CA ALA A 18 4.92 -4.74 -16.72
C ALA A 18 5.55 -3.64 -15.85
N TYR A 19 5.53 -3.77 -14.52
CA TYR A 19 6.14 -2.80 -13.62
C TYR A 19 7.66 -2.75 -13.69
N ASN A 20 8.31 -3.90 -13.90
CA ASN A 20 9.75 -3.94 -14.13
C ASN A 20 10.14 -3.23 -15.44
N LEU A 21 9.39 -3.43 -16.52
CA LEU A 21 9.59 -2.71 -17.78
C LEU A 21 9.32 -1.21 -17.63
N LEU A 22 8.28 -0.85 -16.89
CA LEU A 22 7.94 0.54 -16.59
C LEU A 22 9.06 1.23 -15.79
N GLY A 23 9.64 0.55 -14.80
CA GLY A 23 10.79 1.08 -14.03
C GLY A 23 12.00 1.36 -14.93
N ARG A 24 12.31 0.45 -15.87
CA ARG A 24 13.38 0.68 -16.87
C ARG A 24 13.08 1.86 -17.80
N ALA A 25 11.82 1.98 -18.24
CA ALA A 25 11.39 3.12 -19.05
C ALA A 25 11.54 4.44 -18.28
N TYR A 26 11.13 4.48 -17.01
CA TYR A 26 11.32 5.65 -16.16
C TYR A 26 12.79 5.99 -15.90
N ALA A 27 13.66 4.99 -15.75
CA ALA A 27 15.11 5.22 -15.65
C ALA A 27 15.66 5.89 -16.91
N ALA A 28 15.31 5.37 -18.09
CA ALA A 28 15.74 5.93 -19.38
C ALA A 28 15.23 7.36 -19.59
N LEU A 29 13.94 7.61 -19.32
CA LEU A 29 13.34 8.94 -19.40
C LEU A 29 13.97 9.91 -18.39
N SER A 30 14.17 9.48 -17.13
CA SER A 30 14.75 10.34 -16.09
C SER A 30 16.20 10.70 -16.41
N THR A 31 16.97 9.77 -16.96
CA THR A 31 18.35 10.04 -17.42
C THR A 31 18.38 11.14 -18.48
N LYS A 32 17.42 11.12 -19.41
CA LYS A 32 17.34 12.08 -20.52
C LYS A 32 16.79 13.44 -20.10
N TYR A 33 15.81 13.48 -19.20
CA TYR A 33 15.00 14.68 -18.95
C TYR A 33 15.11 15.27 -17.55
N SER A 34 15.71 14.57 -16.58
CA SER A 34 15.80 15.04 -15.19
C SER A 34 17.25 15.30 -14.78
N THR A 35 17.58 16.57 -14.60
CA THR A 35 18.88 16.97 -14.02
C THR A 35 19.02 16.46 -12.59
N THR A 36 17.96 16.57 -11.78
CA THR A 36 17.94 16.04 -10.40
C THR A 36 18.28 14.56 -10.37
N TYR A 37 17.69 13.74 -11.23
CA TYR A 37 17.97 12.30 -11.27
C TYR A 37 19.44 11.98 -11.55
N ASN A 38 20.06 12.72 -12.47
CA ASN A 38 21.45 12.51 -12.85
C ASN A 38 22.45 12.89 -11.74
N GLU A 39 22.04 13.73 -10.79
CA GLU A 39 22.84 14.10 -9.62
C GLU A 39 22.65 13.15 -8.42
N LEU A 40 21.69 12.23 -8.49
CA LEU A 40 21.41 11.29 -7.40
C LEU A 40 22.44 10.18 -7.31
N SER A 41 22.64 9.67 -6.09
CA SER A 41 23.39 8.43 -5.88
C SER A 41 22.70 7.24 -6.58
N PRO A 42 23.41 6.15 -6.92
CA PRO A 42 22.79 4.98 -7.55
C PRO A 42 21.62 4.38 -6.75
N PHE A 43 21.68 4.45 -5.41
CA PHE A 43 20.58 4.03 -4.55
C PHE A 43 19.37 4.96 -4.67
N ASP A 44 19.60 6.27 -4.66
CA ASP A 44 18.51 7.24 -4.82
C ASP A 44 17.93 7.24 -6.23
N GLN A 45 18.70 6.90 -7.27
CA GLN A 45 18.18 6.68 -8.63
C GLN A 45 17.23 5.47 -8.68
N THR A 46 17.60 4.38 -8.01
CA THR A 46 16.71 3.22 -7.86
C THR A 46 15.43 3.64 -7.12
N GLY A 47 15.56 4.34 -5.99
CA GLY A 47 14.43 4.86 -5.23
C GLY A 47 13.57 5.87 -6.01
N TRP A 48 14.16 6.66 -6.92
CA TRP A 48 13.45 7.56 -7.81
C TRP A 48 12.58 6.80 -8.80
N THR A 49 13.14 5.80 -9.48
CA THR A 49 12.41 4.99 -10.47
C THR A 49 11.32 4.14 -9.82
N GLY A 50 11.59 3.50 -8.69
CA GLY A 50 10.59 2.74 -7.93
C GLY A 50 9.41 3.63 -7.49
N ARG A 51 9.68 4.86 -7.06
CA ARG A 51 8.61 5.81 -6.70
C ARG A 51 7.82 6.33 -7.89
N LEU A 52 8.43 6.43 -9.08
CA LEU A 52 7.68 6.73 -10.31
C LEU A 52 6.74 5.58 -10.67
N VAL A 53 7.21 4.32 -10.56
CA VAL A 53 6.37 3.13 -10.73
C VAL A 53 5.21 3.12 -9.72
N SER A 54 5.51 3.42 -8.46
CA SER A 54 4.52 3.56 -7.38
C SER A 54 3.48 4.65 -7.68
N LEU A 55 3.91 5.80 -8.22
CA LEU A 55 3.01 6.88 -8.66
C LEU A 55 2.10 6.47 -9.82
N THR A 56 2.52 5.55 -10.69
CA THR A 56 1.64 4.97 -11.72
C THR A 56 0.66 3.97 -11.13
N HIS A 57 1.15 3.10 -10.25
CA HIS A 57 0.35 2.04 -9.63
C HIS A 57 -0.79 2.60 -8.77
N ALA A 58 -0.48 3.47 -7.82
CA ALA A 58 -1.42 3.92 -6.79
C ALA A 58 -2.77 4.45 -7.33
N PRO A 59 -2.83 5.40 -8.29
CA PRO A 59 -4.11 5.88 -8.82
C PRO A 59 -4.89 4.79 -9.57
N ILE A 60 -4.20 3.89 -10.28
CA ILE A 60 -4.84 2.77 -10.98
C ILE A 60 -5.42 1.79 -9.97
N ALA A 61 -4.67 1.46 -8.92
CA ALA A 61 -5.10 0.57 -7.84
C ALA A 61 -6.37 1.09 -7.16
N VAL A 62 -6.40 2.37 -6.80
CA VAL A 62 -7.59 3.02 -6.22
C VAL A 62 -8.77 3.00 -7.19
N ALA A 63 -8.55 3.28 -8.48
CA ALA A 63 -9.62 3.26 -9.48
C ALA A 63 -10.19 1.85 -9.70
N LEU A 64 -9.33 0.82 -9.74
CA LEU A 64 -9.75 -0.58 -9.86
C LEU A 64 -10.50 -1.05 -8.61
N ALA A 65 -10.00 -0.70 -7.43
CA ALA A 65 -10.69 -1.00 -6.18
C ALA A 65 -12.07 -0.35 -6.12
N TRP A 66 -12.16 0.95 -6.42
CA TRP A 66 -13.43 1.66 -6.49
C TRP A 66 -14.41 1.05 -7.52
N ARG A 67 -13.90 0.66 -8.69
CA ARG A 67 -14.69 0.01 -9.74
C ARG A 67 -15.25 -1.35 -9.30
N CYS A 68 -14.54 -2.09 -8.47
CA CYS A 68 -15.04 -3.33 -7.86
C CYS A 68 -16.08 -3.02 -6.77
N LEU A 69 -15.74 -2.12 -5.83
CA LEU A 69 -16.57 -1.82 -4.67
C LEU A 69 -17.95 -1.26 -5.03
N ARG A 70 -18.04 -0.40 -6.05
CA ARG A 70 -19.30 0.26 -6.44
C ARG A 70 -20.40 -0.70 -6.92
N ASP A 71 -20.06 -1.95 -7.25
CA ASP A 71 -21.05 -2.96 -7.66
C ASP A 71 -21.76 -3.60 -6.46
N TYR A 72 -21.23 -3.41 -5.24
CA TYR A 72 -21.77 -3.97 -4.02
C TYR A 72 -22.57 -2.92 -3.26
N GLU A 73 -23.83 -3.22 -2.95
CA GLU A 73 -24.70 -2.35 -2.13
C GLU A 73 -24.14 -2.17 -0.70
N CYS A 74 -23.47 -3.19 -0.18
CA CYS A 74 -22.86 -3.19 1.14
C CYS A 74 -21.49 -3.87 1.09
N TRP A 75 -20.42 -3.13 1.43
CA TRP A 75 -19.05 -3.65 1.39
C TRP A 75 -18.67 -4.44 2.65
N THR A 76 -19.33 -4.13 3.75
CA THR A 76 -19.01 -4.62 5.10
C THR A 76 -19.98 -5.68 5.62
N CYS A 77 -21.01 -6.01 4.83
CA CYS A 77 -21.95 -7.07 5.15
C CYS A 77 -21.25 -8.44 5.03
N ALA A 78 -21.63 -9.39 5.87
CA ALA A 78 -20.93 -10.67 5.95
C ALA A 78 -20.87 -11.43 4.61
N ALA A 79 -22.03 -11.48 3.93
CA ALA A 79 -22.19 -12.12 2.62
C ALA A 79 -21.24 -11.56 1.55
N THR A 80 -20.87 -10.28 1.63
CA THR A 80 -19.95 -9.65 0.66
C THR A 80 -18.52 -9.67 1.18
N LEU A 81 -18.29 -9.25 2.43
CA LEU A 81 -16.96 -9.13 3.01
C LEU A 81 -16.17 -10.45 3.00
N ILE A 82 -16.84 -11.58 3.31
CA ILE A 82 -16.19 -12.89 3.40
C ILE A 82 -16.33 -13.69 2.11
N HIS A 83 -17.48 -13.63 1.44
CA HIS A 83 -17.78 -14.55 0.33
C HIS A 83 -17.69 -13.95 -1.07
N ALA A 84 -17.64 -12.62 -1.22
CA ALA A 84 -17.45 -12.03 -2.53
C ALA A 84 -16.10 -12.42 -3.13
N HIS A 85 -16.12 -12.89 -4.37
CA HIS A 85 -14.95 -13.29 -5.14
C HIS A 85 -15.27 -13.18 -6.64
N ASP A 86 -15.26 -11.95 -7.15
CA ASP A 86 -15.56 -11.62 -8.53
C ASP A 86 -14.30 -11.26 -9.35
N ALA A 87 -14.45 -11.24 -10.68
CA ALA A 87 -13.34 -10.96 -11.60
C ALA A 87 -12.74 -9.54 -11.44
N LYS A 88 -13.53 -8.52 -11.09
CA LYS A 88 -13.03 -7.15 -10.87
C LYS A 88 -12.17 -7.09 -9.61
N GLY A 89 -12.61 -7.74 -8.53
CA GLY A 89 -11.86 -7.84 -7.29
C GLY A 89 -10.56 -8.63 -7.46
N VAL A 90 -10.63 -9.77 -8.15
CA VAL A 90 -9.45 -10.58 -8.50
C VAL A 90 -8.47 -9.79 -9.36
N PHE A 91 -8.95 -9.04 -10.35
CA PHE A 91 -8.10 -8.21 -11.21
C PHE A 91 -7.44 -7.05 -10.44
N ALA A 92 -8.19 -6.37 -9.56
CA ALA A 92 -7.64 -5.32 -8.70
C ALA A 92 -6.54 -5.86 -7.76
N LEU A 93 -6.76 -7.03 -7.16
CA LEU A 93 -5.74 -7.71 -6.37
C LEU A 93 -4.56 -8.16 -7.24
N ALA A 94 -4.77 -8.68 -8.45
CA ALA A 94 -3.65 -9.09 -9.29
C ALA A 94 -2.76 -7.89 -9.68
N HIS A 95 -3.39 -6.75 -10.00
CA HIS A 95 -2.70 -5.49 -10.26
C HIS A 95 -1.83 -5.05 -9.08
N THR A 96 -2.39 -4.98 -7.88
CA THR A 96 -1.65 -4.62 -6.67
C THR A 96 -0.62 -5.67 -6.28
N GLY A 97 -0.91 -6.95 -6.48
CA GLY A 97 0.00 -8.05 -6.20
C GLY A 97 1.25 -8.00 -7.08
N GLY A 98 1.10 -7.71 -8.37
CA GLY A 98 2.22 -7.52 -9.29
C GLY A 98 3.11 -6.34 -8.89
N TYR A 99 2.52 -5.23 -8.46
CA TYR A 99 3.27 -4.08 -7.91
C TYR A 99 3.99 -4.44 -6.61
N LEU A 100 3.30 -5.09 -5.67
CA LEU A 100 3.87 -5.51 -4.39
C LEU A 100 5.08 -6.43 -4.57
N LEU A 101 5.05 -7.34 -5.56
CA LEU A 101 6.18 -8.19 -5.91
C LEU A 101 7.32 -7.39 -6.55
N HIS A 102 7.01 -6.43 -7.42
CA HIS A 102 8.02 -5.55 -8.01
C HIS A 102 8.80 -4.79 -6.92
N ASP A 103 8.08 -4.18 -5.99
CA ASP A 103 8.66 -3.42 -4.87
C ASP A 103 9.39 -4.36 -3.88
N PHE A 104 8.86 -5.57 -3.65
CA PHE A 104 9.50 -6.56 -2.81
C PHE A 104 10.86 -7.03 -3.36
N VAL A 105 11.01 -7.14 -4.67
CA VAL A 105 12.30 -7.45 -5.30
C VAL A 105 13.33 -6.35 -5.02
N ASP A 106 12.95 -5.07 -5.08
CA ASP A 106 13.83 -3.97 -4.69
C ASP A 106 14.22 -4.06 -3.21
N LEU A 107 13.25 -4.33 -2.33
CA LEU A 107 13.52 -4.53 -0.90
C LEU A 107 14.48 -5.70 -0.63
N LEU A 108 14.43 -6.78 -1.40
CA LEU A 108 15.36 -7.91 -1.27
C LEU A 108 16.78 -7.53 -1.71
N ILE A 109 16.91 -6.82 -2.83
CA ILE A 109 18.20 -6.43 -3.41
C ILE A 109 18.87 -5.32 -2.57
N ASN A 110 18.09 -4.31 -2.18
CA ASN A 110 18.56 -3.08 -1.56
C ASN A 110 18.24 -2.97 -0.06
N GLY A 111 17.71 -4.03 0.57
CA GLY A 111 17.15 -4.00 1.94
C GLY A 111 18.05 -3.43 3.02
N LYS A 112 19.38 -3.63 2.96
CA LYS A 112 20.33 -3.03 3.91
C LYS A 112 20.31 -1.50 3.87
N LYS A 113 20.10 -0.91 2.69
CA LYS A 113 19.99 0.55 2.51
C LYS A 113 18.62 1.05 2.95
N HIS A 114 17.54 0.34 2.62
CA HIS A 114 16.18 0.70 3.08
C HIS A 114 16.01 0.69 4.59
N LYS A 115 16.74 -0.17 5.33
CA LYS A 115 16.79 -0.14 6.81
C LYS A 115 17.11 1.24 7.38
N LYS A 116 17.88 2.06 6.66
CA LYS A 116 18.30 3.39 7.09
C LYS A 116 17.37 4.51 6.63
N TYR A 117 16.56 4.32 5.58
CA TYR A 117 15.92 5.44 4.87
C TYR A 117 14.40 5.32 4.66
N ASP A 118 13.82 4.12 4.54
CA ASP A 118 12.46 3.93 3.99
C ASP A 118 11.50 3.15 4.91
N GLY A 119 11.72 3.16 6.23
CA GLY A 119 10.86 2.46 7.19
C GLY A 119 11.31 1.03 7.53
N GLY A 120 12.36 0.54 6.88
CA GLY A 120 13.16 -0.60 7.33
C GLY A 120 12.39 -1.91 7.51
N PRO A 121 12.63 -2.69 8.58
CA PRO A 121 12.04 -4.02 8.75
C PRO A 121 10.51 -4.05 8.73
N LEU A 122 9.85 -2.97 9.15
CA LEU A 122 8.38 -2.90 9.14
C LEU A 122 7.80 -2.92 7.72
N VAL A 123 8.43 -2.23 6.78
CA VAL A 123 8.01 -2.27 5.36
C VAL A 123 8.23 -3.67 4.80
N PHE A 124 9.38 -4.28 5.05
CA PHE A 124 9.63 -5.67 4.63
C PHE A 124 8.55 -6.64 5.15
N LEU A 125 8.23 -6.57 6.45
CA LEU A 125 7.18 -7.39 7.05
C LEU A 125 5.80 -7.10 6.46
N HIS A 126 5.52 -5.84 6.11
CA HIS A 126 4.28 -5.47 5.41
C HIS A 126 4.15 -6.14 4.05
N HIS A 127 5.20 -6.15 3.23
CA HIS A 127 5.16 -6.84 1.94
C HIS A 127 4.98 -8.35 2.12
N VAL A 128 5.66 -8.98 3.09
CA VAL A 128 5.46 -10.40 3.40
C VAL A 128 4.00 -10.66 3.81
N ALA A 129 3.45 -9.86 4.73
CA ALA A 129 2.07 -9.96 5.18
C ALA A 129 1.06 -9.79 4.02
N ALA A 130 1.28 -8.82 3.13
CA ALA A 130 0.44 -8.58 1.97
C ALA A 130 0.52 -9.73 0.96
N ILE A 131 1.72 -10.22 0.64
CA ILE A 131 1.92 -11.36 -0.28
C ILE A 131 1.24 -12.61 0.29
N CYS A 132 1.42 -12.93 1.57
CA CYS A 132 0.75 -14.07 2.21
C CYS A 132 -0.78 -13.94 2.15
N SER A 133 -1.30 -12.73 2.36
CA SER A 133 -2.73 -12.44 2.25
C SER A 133 -3.27 -12.73 0.84
N TYR A 134 -2.51 -12.37 -0.19
CA TYR A 134 -2.91 -12.56 -1.58
C TYR A 134 -2.85 -14.04 -1.97
N CYS A 135 -1.86 -14.79 -1.49
CA CYS A 135 -1.81 -16.25 -1.64
C CYS A 135 -3.03 -16.92 -1.01
N ILE A 136 -3.48 -16.44 0.15
CA ILE A 136 -4.68 -16.94 0.81
C ILE A 136 -5.94 -16.65 -0.02
N VAL A 137 -6.10 -15.43 -0.55
CA VAL A 137 -7.24 -15.13 -1.43
C VAL A 137 -7.23 -16.02 -2.68
N ALA A 138 -6.07 -16.19 -3.30
CA ALA A 138 -5.90 -17.05 -4.48
C ALA A 138 -6.23 -18.52 -4.19
N SER A 139 -5.91 -18.98 -2.98
CA SER A 139 -6.12 -20.37 -2.58
C SER A 139 -7.57 -20.63 -2.16
N TYR A 140 -8.14 -19.77 -1.30
CA TYR A 140 -9.43 -20.02 -0.65
C TYR A 140 -10.61 -19.38 -1.36
N ARG A 141 -10.38 -18.43 -2.28
CA ARG A 141 -11.42 -17.68 -3.00
C ARG A 141 -12.42 -17.02 -2.04
N LYS A 142 -11.90 -16.51 -0.92
CA LYS A 142 -12.64 -15.82 0.15
C LYS A 142 -11.93 -14.52 0.49
N CYS A 143 -12.68 -13.61 1.10
CA CYS A 143 -12.19 -12.32 1.59
C CYS A 143 -11.63 -11.39 0.50
N THR A 144 -11.95 -11.60 -0.78
CA THR A 144 -11.44 -10.74 -1.86
C THR A 144 -11.85 -9.29 -1.64
N LEU A 145 -13.12 -9.05 -1.31
CA LEU A 145 -13.62 -7.69 -1.09
C LEU A 145 -12.96 -7.02 0.12
N LEU A 146 -12.69 -7.77 1.20
CA LEU A 146 -11.92 -7.28 2.33
C LEU A 146 -10.58 -6.69 1.87
N TYR A 147 -9.79 -7.44 1.10
CA TYR A 147 -8.50 -6.95 0.62
C TYR A 147 -8.62 -5.84 -0.43
N VAL A 148 -9.69 -5.83 -1.22
CA VAL A 148 -9.99 -4.72 -2.16
C VAL A 148 -10.26 -3.41 -1.40
N ILE A 149 -10.98 -3.44 -0.27
CA ILE A 149 -11.16 -2.27 0.59
C ILE A 149 -9.80 -1.73 1.05
N TRP A 150 -8.88 -2.63 1.44
CA TRP A 150 -7.54 -2.24 1.88
C TRP A 150 -6.66 -1.66 0.76
N ILE A 151 -6.94 -1.94 -0.53
CA ILE A 151 -6.25 -1.27 -1.64
C ILE A 151 -6.51 0.25 -1.64
N LEU A 152 -7.63 0.73 -1.09
CA LEU A 152 -7.90 2.18 -0.97
C LEU A 152 -6.84 2.93 -0.13
N CYS A 153 -6.05 2.22 0.66
CA CYS A 153 -4.88 2.77 1.35
C CYS A 153 -3.85 3.40 0.40
N GLU A 154 -3.83 2.98 -0.86
CA GLU A 154 -2.97 3.55 -1.93
C GLU A 154 -3.30 5.00 -2.25
N LEU A 155 -4.46 5.53 -1.82
CA LEU A 155 -4.79 6.95 -1.99
C LEU A 155 -3.76 7.89 -1.34
N SER A 156 -3.10 7.41 -0.28
CA SER A 156 -2.05 8.15 0.44
C SER A 156 -0.67 8.11 -0.24
N THR A 157 -0.45 7.13 -1.11
CA THR A 157 0.86 6.81 -1.72
C THR A 157 1.42 7.95 -2.58
N PRO A 158 0.63 8.64 -3.43
CA PRO A 158 1.15 9.75 -4.23
C PRO A 158 1.74 10.88 -3.38
N PHE A 159 1.13 11.15 -2.23
CA PHE A 159 1.58 12.21 -1.33
C PHE A 159 2.84 11.80 -0.58
N LEU A 160 2.95 10.54 -0.15
CA LEU A 160 4.16 9.99 0.45
C LEU A 160 5.36 10.07 -0.53
N ASN A 161 5.15 9.67 -1.79
CA ASN A 161 6.17 9.77 -2.83
C ASN A 161 6.50 11.23 -3.14
N GLY A 162 5.50 12.11 -3.19
CA GLY A 162 5.68 13.55 -3.38
C GLY A 162 6.60 14.19 -2.33
N ILE A 163 6.46 13.82 -1.05
CA ILE A 163 7.36 14.30 0.01
C ILE A 163 8.82 13.97 -0.32
N TRP A 164 9.09 12.75 -0.78
CA TRP A 164 10.44 12.31 -1.13
C TRP A 164 10.97 13.06 -2.36
N PHE A 165 10.18 13.13 -3.45
CA PHE A 165 10.56 13.82 -4.69
C PHE A 165 10.87 15.30 -4.44
N PHE A 166 9.96 16.02 -3.78
CA PHE A 166 10.16 17.43 -3.47
C PHE A 166 11.29 17.66 -2.46
N SER A 167 11.63 16.67 -1.63
CA SER A 167 12.84 16.72 -0.81
C SER A 167 14.12 16.63 -1.64
N LYS A 168 14.18 15.76 -2.65
CA LYS A 168 15.34 15.65 -3.55
C LYS A 168 15.49 16.87 -4.46
N MET A 169 14.38 17.45 -4.91
CA MET A 169 14.35 18.70 -5.68
C MET A 169 14.51 19.97 -4.83
N LYS A 170 14.62 19.85 -3.51
CA LYS A 170 14.74 20.99 -2.56
C LYS A 170 13.54 21.98 -2.62
N LEU A 171 12.37 21.49 -3.00
CA LEU A 171 11.13 22.26 -3.14
C LEU A 171 10.27 22.18 -1.86
N LYS A 172 10.58 23.04 -0.87
CA LYS A 172 9.95 23.00 0.45
C LYS A 172 8.43 23.20 0.45
N PRO A 173 7.83 24.18 -0.27
CA PRO A 173 6.38 24.40 -0.22
C PRO A 173 5.57 23.19 -0.70
N GLN A 174 5.96 22.60 -1.83
CA GLN A 174 5.33 21.42 -2.42
C GLN A 174 5.49 20.20 -1.49
N ARG A 175 6.67 20.03 -0.89
CA ARG A 175 6.89 18.99 0.12
C ARG A 175 5.93 19.13 1.30
N THR A 176 5.72 20.35 1.81
CA THR A 176 4.78 20.61 2.91
C THR A 176 3.34 20.34 2.49
N ALA A 177 2.94 20.73 1.27
CA ALA A 177 1.61 20.45 0.74
C ALA A 177 1.36 18.93 0.63
N CYS A 178 2.33 18.16 0.12
CA CYS A 178 2.25 16.70 0.13
C CYS A 178 2.18 16.13 1.55
N GLY A 179 2.91 16.71 2.51
CA GLY A 179 2.79 16.34 3.93
C GLY A 179 1.37 16.47 4.44
N LEU A 180 0.72 17.61 4.19
CA LEU A 180 -0.68 17.85 4.59
C LEU A 180 -1.64 16.87 3.90
N MET A 181 -1.52 16.70 2.59
CA MET A 181 -2.36 15.77 1.83
C MET A 181 -2.16 14.31 2.22
N LEU A 182 -0.93 13.93 2.60
CA LEU A 182 -0.64 12.62 3.16
C LEU A 182 -1.46 12.42 4.43
N PHE A 183 -1.45 13.35 5.38
CA PHE A 183 -2.24 13.21 6.60
C PHE A 183 -3.75 13.17 6.35
N LEU A 184 -4.27 14.07 5.51
CA LEU A 184 -5.70 14.11 5.18
C LEU A 184 -6.19 12.83 4.52
N SER A 185 -5.38 12.20 3.66
CA SER A 185 -5.72 10.91 3.03
C SER A 185 -5.49 9.71 3.96
N TYR A 186 -4.51 9.78 4.87
CA TYR A 186 -4.15 8.67 5.76
C TYR A 186 -5.22 8.38 6.81
N VAL A 187 -5.85 9.43 7.36
CA VAL A 187 -6.87 9.30 8.41
C VAL A 187 -8.06 8.43 7.97
N PRO A 188 -8.80 8.74 6.88
CA PRO A 188 -9.93 7.93 6.45
C PRO A 188 -9.51 6.53 6.00
N THR A 189 -8.43 6.43 5.22
CA THR A 189 -8.07 5.17 4.56
C THR A 189 -7.36 4.17 5.47
N ARG A 190 -6.78 4.61 6.59
CA ARG A 190 -5.98 3.72 7.46
C ARG A 190 -6.41 3.78 8.92
N ILE A 191 -6.66 4.97 9.46
CA ILE A 191 -6.99 5.14 10.89
C ILE A 191 -8.43 4.78 11.19
N TYR A 192 -9.38 5.20 10.36
CA TYR A 192 -10.77 4.76 10.50
C TYR A 192 -11.02 3.39 9.87
N ALA A 193 -10.32 3.05 8.78
CA ALA A 193 -10.48 1.75 8.11
C ALA A 193 -10.14 0.56 9.02
N SER A 194 -9.13 0.68 9.90
CA SER A 194 -8.72 -0.41 10.80
C SER A 194 -9.82 -0.84 11.79
N PRO A 195 -10.37 0.05 12.66
CA PRO A 195 -11.48 -0.30 13.54
C PRO A 195 -12.77 -0.61 12.79
N ALA A 196 -13.03 0.04 11.64
CA ALA A 196 -14.19 -0.29 10.81
C ALA A 196 -14.12 -1.73 10.27
N THR A 197 -12.94 -2.17 9.84
CA THR A 197 -12.70 -3.56 9.41
C THR A 197 -12.91 -4.53 10.56
N ALA A 198 -12.41 -4.21 11.75
CA ALA A 198 -12.61 -5.02 12.95
C ALA A 198 -14.10 -5.18 13.28
N ALA A 199 -14.86 -4.08 13.26
CA ALA A 199 -16.29 -4.07 13.48
C ALA A 199 -17.04 -4.88 12.42
N ALA A 200 -16.66 -4.76 11.15
CA ALA A 200 -17.26 -5.52 10.05
C ALA A 200 -17.00 -7.03 10.18
N LEU A 201 -15.79 -7.44 10.55
CA LEU A 201 -15.46 -8.85 10.81
C LEU A 201 -16.22 -9.40 12.03
N TYR A 202 -16.42 -8.59 13.08
CA TYR A 202 -17.21 -8.98 14.23
C TYR A 202 -18.72 -9.08 13.90
N ALA A 203 -19.23 -8.17 13.06
CA ALA A 203 -20.59 -8.26 12.56
C ALA A 203 -20.79 -9.54 11.73
N ALA A 204 -19.78 -9.91 10.93
CA ALA A 204 -19.71 -11.13 10.12
C ALA A 204 -19.19 -12.38 10.88
N ARG A 205 -19.23 -12.38 12.22
CA ARG A 205 -18.59 -13.44 13.04
C ARG A 205 -19.09 -14.85 12.75
N ASP A 206 -20.34 -15.00 12.33
CA ASP A 206 -20.92 -16.32 12.06
C ASP A 206 -20.29 -16.91 10.79
N ASP A 207 -20.22 -16.14 9.69
CA ASP A 207 -19.51 -16.51 8.45
C ASP A 207 -17.99 -16.67 8.69
N VAL A 208 -17.39 -15.84 9.55
CA VAL A 208 -15.97 -15.96 9.91
C VAL A 208 -15.69 -17.27 10.64
N ARG A 209 -16.61 -17.76 11.49
CA ARG A 209 -16.45 -19.02 12.22
C ARG A 209 -16.53 -20.25 11.32
N GLU A 210 -17.12 -20.13 10.13
CA GLU A 210 -17.13 -21.20 9.12
C GLU A 210 -15.80 -21.35 8.39
N LEU A 211 -14.92 -20.35 8.46
CA LEU A 211 -13.60 -20.42 7.85
C LEU A 211 -12.69 -21.39 8.64
N PRO A 212 -11.72 -22.05 7.97
CA PRO A 212 -10.71 -22.83 8.67
C PRO A 212 -10.02 -22.02 9.78
N ALA A 213 -9.79 -22.62 10.95
CA ALA A 213 -9.26 -21.91 12.12
C ALA A 213 -7.96 -21.17 11.84
N PHE A 214 -7.07 -21.74 11.01
CA PHE A 214 -5.83 -21.09 10.61
C PHE A 214 -6.08 -19.79 9.82
N LEU A 215 -7.12 -19.76 8.97
CA LEU A 215 -7.48 -18.59 8.16
C LEU A 215 -8.04 -17.48 9.04
N VAL A 216 -8.88 -17.84 10.02
CA VAL A 216 -9.36 -16.89 11.04
C VAL A 216 -8.19 -16.29 11.81
N GLY A 217 -7.28 -17.13 12.30
CA GLY A 217 -6.08 -16.69 13.00
C GLY A 217 -5.21 -15.76 12.14
N PHE A 218 -5.04 -16.09 10.86
CA PHE A 218 -4.29 -15.27 9.91
C PHE A 218 -4.97 -13.91 9.69
N LEU A 219 -6.27 -13.86 9.43
CA LEU A 219 -7.02 -12.62 9.22
C LEU A 219 -6.90 -11.67 10.42
N LEU A 220 -7.05 -12.21 11.63
CA LEU A 220 -6.90 -11.44 12.87
C LEU A 220 -5.45 -10.94 13.06
N ALA A 221 -4.45 -11.79 12.81
CA ALA A 221 -3.04 -11.39 12.89
C ALA A 221 -2.71 -10.27 11.90
N MET A 222 -3.21 -10.35 10.65
CA MET A 222 -3.02 -9.32 9.64
C MET A 222 -3.70 -8.00 10.03
N LEU A 223 -4.92 -8.06 10.56
CA LEU A 223 -5.64 -6.89 11.03
C LEU A 223 -4.90 -6.19 12.18
N ILE A 224 -4.42 -6.96 13.17
CA ILE A 224 -3.65 -6.41 14.29
C ILE A 224 -2.35 -5.77 13.77
N PHE A 225 -1.61 -6.49 12.93
CA PHE A 225 -0.38 -5.99 12.34
C PHE A 225 -0.60 -4.70 11.54
N ALA A 226 -1.60 -4.68 10.65
CA ALA A 226 -1.95 -3.50 9.86
C ALA A 226 -2.36 -2.33 10.76
N THR A 227 -3.16 -2.58 11.79
CA THR A 227 -3.58 -1.55 12.76
C THR A 227 -2.39 -0.95 13.47
N VAL A 228 -1.54 -1.77 14.12
CA VAL A 228 -0.37 -1.29 14.85
C VAL A 228 0.57 -0.49 13.94
N MET A 229 0.85 -1.02 12.74
CA MET A 229 1.70 -0.36 11.77
C MET A 229 1.10 0.99 11.33
N ASN A 230 -0.20 1.04 11.04
CA ASN A 230 -0.86 2.27 10.59
C ASN A 230 -0.84 3.35 11.67
N TYR A 231 -1.10 3.00 12.93
CA TYR A 231 -1.05 3.95 14.04
C TYR A 231 0.37 4.45 14.32
N PHE A 232 1.38 3.58 14.23
CA PHE A 232 2.78 3.96 14.34
C PHE A 232 3.18 5.01 13.28
N TRP A 233 2.80 4.79 12.03
CA TRP A 233 3.08 5.74 10.95
C TRP A 233 2.27 7.03 11.08
N PHE A 234 1.01 6.93 11.50
CA PHE A 234 0.19 8.11 11.76
C PHE A 234 0.79 9.02 12.83
N TYR A 235 1.32 8.44 13.91
CA TYR A 235 2.08 9.20 14.91
C TYR A 235 3.26 9.96 14.27
N LYS A 236 4.07 9.29 13.44
CA LYS A 236 5.20 9.93 12.75
C LYS A 236 4.76 11.03 11.78
N ILE A 237 3.70 10.80 11.01
CA ILE A 237 3.14 11.79 10.06
C ILE A 237 2.66 13.02 10.84
N SER A 238 1.97 12.80 11.97
CA SER A 238 1.46 13.87 12.84
C SER A 238 2.59 14.73 13.41
N LEU A 239 3.67 14.11 13.91
CA LEU A 239 4.88 14.82 14.34
C LEU A 239 5.50 15.65 13.20
N GLY A 240 5.57 15.08 12.00
CA GLY A 240 6.11 15.74 10.82
C GLY A 240 5.36 17.01 10.46
N ILE A 241 4.02 16.97 10.52
CA ILE A 241 3.15 18.12 10.20
C ILE A 241 3.19 19.17 11.31
N MET A 242 3.14 18.78 12.58
CA MET A 242 3.26 19.73 13.68
C MET A 242 4.55 20.54 13.56
N LYS A 243 5.67 19.86 13.27
CA LYS A 243 6.95 20.52 13.01
C LYS A 243 6.91 21.44 11.78
N ALA A 244 6.28 21.01 10.69
CA ALA A 244 6.17 21.81 9.47
C ALA A 244 5.32 23.09 9.67
N LEU A 245 4.32 23.02 10.54
CA LEU A 245 3.44 24.13 10.92
C LEU A 245 3.99 25.00 12.06
N GLY A 246 5.18 24.69 12.59
CA GLY A 246 5.78 25.41 13.71
C GLY A 246 5.11 25.14 15.07
N LEU A 247 4.21 24.17 15.14
CA LEU A 247 3.56 23.73 16.37
C LEU A 247 4.53 22.83 17.14
N GLY A 248 4.95 23.27 18.33
CA GLY A 248 5.86 22.51 19.22
C GLY A 248 7.30 23.04 19.33
N ALA A 249 7.64 24.16 18.67
CA ALA A 249 8.85 24.89 19.04
C ALA A 249 8.61 25.60 20.38
N LYS A 250 9.23 25.14 21.47
CA LYS A 250 9.41 26.00 22.65
C LYS A 250 10.10 27.26 22.17
N LYS A 251 9.42 28.42 22.22
CA LYS A 251 10.10 29.72 22.14
C LYS A 251 11.25 29.65 23.15
N LYS A 252 12.50 29.77 22.69
CA LYS A 252 13.59 30.08 23.61
C LYS A 252 13.19 31.38 24.28
N ALA A 253 12.94 31.34 25.59
CA ALA A 253 12.80 32.55 26.39
C ALA A 253 14.07 33.36 26.19
N ALA A 254 13.91 34.60 25.72
CA ALA A 254 14.97 35.60 25.66
C ALA A 254 15.24 36.12 27.07
#